data_AF-A0A2C1K4Z0-F1
#
_entry.id   AF-A0A2C1K4Z0-F1
#
_cell.length_a   1.000
_cell.length_b   1.000
_cell.length_c   1.000
_cell.angle_alpha   90.00
_cell.angle_beta   90.00
_cell.angle_gamma   90.00
#
_symmetry.space_group_name_H-M   'P 1'
#
loop_
_entity.id
_entity.type
_entity.pdbx_description
1 polymer ?
#
loop_
_entity_poly.entity_id
_entity_poly.type
_entity_poly.pdbx_seq_one_letter_code
_entity_poly.pdbx_strand_id
1 'polypeptide(L)'
;MSLHIDKVSELLQEVGLKIHLKIPKSISTRWDIYTIRTLPEKALVGELRHTSGQGIKTQTSIDLLEEFTPNQVQLDVIKRIQSTN
;
A
#
# COMPACT_ATOMS: atom_id res chain seq x y z
N MET A 1 10.86 -8.20 10.65
CA MET A 1 11.48 -7.43 9.55
C MET A 1 10.44 -6.43 9.08
N SER A 2 10.75 -5.15 9.09
CA SER A 2 9.81 -4.11 8.65
C SER A 2 9.84 -3.99 7.13
N LEU A 3 8.68 -3.96 6.46
CA LEU A 3 8.60 -3.71 5.02
C LEU A 3 8.81 -2.22 4.73
N HIS A 4 9.86 -1.87 3.99
CA HIS A 4 9.99 -0.52 3.45
C HIS A 4 8.96 -0.27 2.34
N ILE A 5 8.53 0.98 2.16
CA ILE A 5 7.55 1.35 1.14
C ILE A 5 7.98 0.96 -0.28
N ASP A 6 9.28 1.00 -0.58
CA ASP A 6 9.81 0.58 -1.88
C ASP A 6 9.48 -0.89 -2.15
N LYS A 7 9.60 -1.75 -1.12
CA LYS A 7 9.28 -3.17 -1.24
C LYS A 7 7.78 -3.42 -1.39
N VAL A 8 6.96 -2.62 -0.71
CA VAL A 8 5.50 -2.64 -0.86
C VAL A 8 5.11 -2.24 -2.29
N SER A 9 5.77 -1.21 -2.86
CA SER A 9 5.56 -0.79 -4.24
C SER A 9 5.93 -1.88 -5.24
N GLU A 10 7.07 -2.55 -5.06
CA GLU A 10 7.49 -3.67 -5.91
C GLU A 10 6.47 -4.80 -5.92
N LEU A 11 6.05 -5.27 -4.73
CA LEU A 11 5.10 -6.37 -4.59
C LEU A 11 3.75 -6.05 -5.26
N LEU A 12 3.26 -4.81 -5.11
CA LEU A 12 2.04 -4.39 -5.79
C LEU A 12 2.24 -4.35 -7.31
N GLN A 13 3.40 -3.93 -7.79
CA GLN A 13 3.71 -3.86 -9.21
C GLN A 13 3.76 -5.24 -9.87
N GLU A 14 4.23 -6.28 -9.17
CA GLU A 14 4.21 -7.67 -9.62
C GLU A 14 2.79 -8.17 -9.94
N VAL A 15 1.77 -7.63 -9.25
CA VAL A 15 0.36 -8.00 -9.43
C VAL A 15 -0.45 -6.98 -10.24
N GLY A 16 0.25 -6.10 -10.98
CA GLY A 16 -0.39 -5.10 -11.83
C GLY A 16 -1.02 -3.94 -11.07
N LEU A 17 -0.57 -3.67 -9.85
CA LEU A 17 -1.00 -2.53 -9.03
C LEU A 17 0.16 -1.54 -8.85
N LYS A 18 -0.14 -0.25 -8.75
CA LYS A 18 0.87 0.78 -8.53
C LYS A 18 0.41 1.79 -7.50
N ILE A 19 1.32 2.18 -6.62
CA ILE A 19 1.07 3.22 -5.63
C ILE A 19 1.58 4.59 -6.10
N HIS A 20 0.86 5.64 -5.74
CA HIS A 20 1.28 7.03 -5.94
C HIS A 20 1.07 7.80 -4.64
N LEU A 21 2.11 8.50 -4.18
CA LEU A 21 2.02 9.30 -2.97
C LEU A 21 0.93 10.38 -3.13
N LYS A 22 -0.04 10.39 -2.21
CA LYS A 22 -1.14 11.34 -2.15
C LYS A 22 -0.88 12.39 -1.09
N ILE A 23 -0.53 11.95 0.12
CA ILE A 23 -0.27 12.83 1.26
C ILE A 23 1.04 12.38 1.92
N PRO A 24 2.10 13.21 1.90
CA PRO A 24 3.32 12.90 2.61
C PRO A 24 3.08 12.94 4.12
N LYS A 25 3.85 12.13 4.85
CA LYS A 25 3.85 12.12 6.31
C LYS A 25 4.12 13.52 6.85
N SER A 26 3.23 13.97 7.73
CA SER A 26 3.41 15.19 8.53
C SER A 26 3.55 14.83 10.00
N ILE A 27 4.00 15.81 10.81
CA ILE A 27 4.05 15.69 12.27
C ILE A 27 2.67 15.28 12.84
N SER A 28 1.60 15.78 12.24
CA SER A 28 0.21 15.49 12.64
C SER A 28 -0.29 14.14 12.16
N THR A 29 0.02 13.74 10.92
CA THR A 29 -0.60 12.58 10.28
C THR A 29 0.18 11.29 10.50
N ARG A 30 1.48 11.33 10.86
CA ARG A 30 2.40 10.17 11.12
C ARG A 30 2.43 9.04 10.07
N TRP A 31 1.61 9.11 9.03
CA TRP A 31 1.39 8.16 7.96
C TRP A 31 1.61 8.85 6.62
N ASP A 32 2.34 8.19 5.74
CA ASP A 32 2.32 8.47 4.31
C ASP A 32 1.08 7.79 3.71
N ILE A 33 0.29 8.54 2.95
CA ILE A 33 -0.91 8.03 2.29
C ILE A 33 -0.64 7.97 0.79
N TYR A 34 -0.83 6.79 0.21
CA TYR A 34 -0.68 6.51 -1.20
C TYR A 34 -2.02 6.11 -1.81
N THR A 35 -2.24 6.43 -3.07
CA THR A 35 -3.33 5.87 -3.88
C THR A 35 -2.85 4.64 -4.62
N ILE A 36 -3.61 3.56 -4.55
CA ILE A 36 -3.38 2.33 -5.32
C ILE A 36 -4.15 2.45 -6.63
N ARG A 37 -3.52 2.11 -7.74
CA ARG A 37 -4.13 2.11 -9.08
C ARG A 37 -3.79 0.83 -9.82
N THR A 38 -4.65 0.36 -10.69
CA THR A 38 -4.34 -0.74 -11.62
C THR A 38 -3.36 -0.30 -12.71
N LEU A 39 -2.73 -1.28 -13.35
CA LEU A 39 -1.97 -1.16 -14.59
C LEU A 39 -2.57 -2.13 -15.64
N PRO A 40 -2.62 -1.73 -16.93
CA PRO A 40 -2.29 -0.41 -17.48
C PRO A 40 -3.38 0.64 -17.23
N GLU A 41 -4.60 0.21 -16.93
CA GLU A 41 -5.74 1.08 -16.69
C GLU A 41 -5.57 1.80 -15.34
N LYS A 42 -5.36 3.11 -15.34
CA LYS A 42 -5.10 3.92 -14.12
C LYS A 42 -6.33 4.07 -13.20
N ALA A 43 -7.23 3.10 -13.17
CA ALA A 43 -8.39 3.09 -12.29
C ALA A 43 -7.92 3.11 -10.83
N LEU A 44 -8.64 3.87 -9.99
CA LEU A 44 -8.38 3.91 -8.57
C LEU A 44 -8.85 2.60 -7.94
N VAL A 45 -7.98 1.99 -7.15
CA VAL A 45 -8.20 0.69 -6.52
C VAL A 45 -8.43 0.83 -5.02
N GLY A 46 -7.78 1.80 -4.41
CA GLY A 46 -7.79 1.96 -2.95
C GLY A 46 -6.75 2.94 -2.46
N GLU A 47 -6.55 2.94 -1.16
CA GLU A 47 -5.53 3.71 -0.47
C GLU A 47 -4.60 2.78 0.32
N LEU A 48 -3.34 3.17 0.38
CA LEU A 48 -2.32 2.51 1.20
C LEU A 48 -1.78 3.54 2.19
N ARG A 49 -1.81 3.19 3.47
CA ARG A 49 -1.24 3.99 4.55
C ARG A 49 0.01 3.29 5.05
N HIS A 50 1.13 3.98 5.05
CA HIS A 50 2.40 3.45 5.51
C HIS A 50 3.00 4.35 6.58
N THR A 51 3.49 3.79 7.67
CA THR A 51 4.27 4.53 8.67
C THR A 51 5.61 3.85 8.87
N SER A 52 6.67 4.65 8.92
CA SER A 52 8.03 4.19 9.22
C SER A 52 8.78 5.28 10.01
N GLY A 53 9.76 4.89 10.84
CA GLY A 53 10.62 5.82 11.59
C GLY A 53 11.34 5.20 12.80
N GLN A 54 12.41 5.84 13.29
CA GLN A 54 13.09 5.39 14.52
C GLN A 54 12.11 5.35 15.70
N GLY A 55 11.96 4.18 16.32
CA GLY A 55 11.09 3.98 17.49
C GLY A 55 9.61 3.72 17.18
N ILE A 56 9.20 3.76 15.90
CA ILE A 56 7.84 3.41 15.47
C ILE A 56 7.92 2.08 14.72
N LYS A 57 7.15 1.08 15.14
CA LYS A 57 6.99 -0.15 14.36
C LYS A 57 6.43 0.22 13.00
N THR A 58 7.09 -0.20 11.94
CA THR A 58 6.58 0.00 10.58
C THR A 58 5.22 -0.66 10.47
N GLN A 59 4.22 0.11 10.03
CA GLN A 59 2.88 -0.42 9.83
C GLN A 59 2.39 -0.01 8.45
N THR A 60 1.80 -0.97 7.75
CA THR A 60 1.19 -0.80 6.44
C THR A 60 -0.25 -1.28 6.51
N SER A 61 -1.16 -0.38 6.15
CA SER A 61 -2.59 -0.65 6.02
C SER A 61 -3.00 -0.39 4.57
N ILE A 62 -3.88 -1.24 4.05
CA ILE A 62 -4.39 -1.16 2.69
C ILE A 62 -5.90 -1.19 2.79
N ASP A 63 -6.55 -0.17 2.26
CA ASP A 63 -8.00 0.00 2.20
C ASP A 63 -8.39 -0.04 0.72
N LEU A 64 -9.05 -1.13 0.28
CA LEU A 64 -9.56 -1.26 -1.08
C LEU A 64 -10.91 -0.57 -1.22
N LEU A 65 -11.20 -0.02 -2.40
CA LEU A 65 -12.54 0.46 -2.73
C LEU A 65 -13.50 -0.71 -2.88
N GLU A 66 -14.74 -0.55 -2.43
CA GLU A 66 -15.78 -1.59 -2.54
C GLU A 66 -16.02 -2.02 -4.00
N GLU A 67 -15.84 -1.09 -4.95
CA GLU A 67 -16.01 -1.33 -6.38
C GLU A 67 -14.85 -2.12 -7.00
N PHE A 68 -13.72 -2.25 -6.30
CA PHE A 68 -12.57 -3.01 -6.77
C PHE A 68 -12.57 -4.43 -6.20
N THR A 69 -12.71 -5.42 -7.08
CA THR A 69 -12.58 -6.83 -6.71
C THR A 69 -11.19 -7.34 -7.08
N PRO A 70 -10.26 -7.48 -6.11
CA PRO A 70 -8.95 -8.06 -6.37
C PRO A 70 -9.06 -9.53 -6.76
N ASN A 71 -8.20 -9.98 -7.68
CA ASN A 71 -8.04 -11.40 -7.95
C ASN A 71 -7.28 -12.11 -6.80
N GLN A 72 -7.23 -13.45 -6.83
CA GLN A 72 -6.60 -14.24 -5.78
C GLN A 72 -5.12 -13.85 -5.55
N VAL A 73 -4.36 -13.62 -6.63
CA VAL A 73 -2.94 -13.27 -6.55
C VAL A 73 -2.75 -11.89 -5.90
N GLN A 74 -3.59 -10.92 -6.26
CA GLN A 74 -3.61 -9.59 -5.65
C GLN A 74 -3.97 -9.67 -4.16
N LEU A 75 -4.98 -10.46 -3.80
CA LEU A 75 -5.38 -10.69 -2.41
C LEU A 75 -4.24 -11.29 -1.58
N ASP A 76 -3.54 -12.30 -2.10
CA ASP A 76 -2.40 -12.92 -1.42
C ASP A 76 -1.27 -11.91 -1.16
N VAL A 77 -0.94 -11.08 -2.14
CA VAL A 77 0.07 -10.02 -1.98
C VAL A 77 -0.36 -8.98 -0.96
N ILE A 78 -1.61 -8.51 -1.02
CA ILE A 78 -2.15 -7.52 -0.06
C ILE A 78 -2.11 -8.09 1.36
N LYS A 79 -2.55 -9.33 1.56
CA LYS A 79 -2.50 -10.02 2.85
C LYS A 79 -1.07 -10.17 3.35
N ARG A 80 -0.13 -10.52 2.47
CA ARG A 80 1.30 -10.63 2.81
C ARG A 80 1.86 -9.29 3.28
N ILE A 81 1.54 -8.20 2.61
CA ILE A 81 1.96 -6.84 3.00
C ILE A 81 1.41 -6.51 4.40
N GLN A 82 0.11 -6.71 4.61
CA GLN A 82 -0.55 -6.44 5.90
C GLN A 82 -0.06 -7.35 7.05
N SER A 83 0.40 -8.57 6.73
CA SER A 83 0.91 -9.51 7.73
C SER A 83 2.36 -9.23 8.16
N THR A 84 3.09 -8.40 7.42
CA THR A 84 4.53 -8.13 7.68
C THR A 84 4.74 -6.87 8.54
N ASN A 85 3.75 -6.52 9.36
CA ASN A 85 3.77 -5.40 10.31
C ASN A 85 4.57 -5.73 11.58
#